data_AF-A0A1F4P7B1-F1
#
_entry.id   AF-A0A1F4P7B1-F1
#
_cell.length_a   1.000
_cell.length_b   1.000
_cell.length_c   1.000
_cell.angle_alpha   90.00
_cell.angle_beta   90.00
_cell.angle_gamma   90.00
#
_symmetry.space_group_name_H-M   'P 1'
#
loop_
_entity.id
_entity.type
_entity.pdbx_description
1 polymer ?
#
loop_
_entity_poly.entity_id
_entity_poly.type
_entity_poly.pdbx_seq_one_letter_code
_entity_poly.pdbx_strand_id
1 'polypeptide(L)'
;MAPILKLFCKYCVIASLFFAAHAYAGIEKIFILKEIDDDHIIIVTEAGEQLQLEKWNLRFSPFLFEGKYFEAEVSPSWIIIHFGDRDSIKWSVEKNLGSISPTLPAKKSATPANPSAQIFKDQCFKSSIREPSPFLGNGGEIIILDDGTVWKEISYQYLYLYEYYPKVIACPGEGKMLLGKYVFQIIPAR
;
A
#
# COMPACT_ATOMS: atom_id res chain seq x y z
N MET A 1 -23.58 74.88 -13.34
CA MET A 1 -22.60 74.44 -14.35
C MET A 1 -21.39 73.89 -13.59
N ALA A 2 -21.12 72.59 -13.68
CA ALA A 2 -19.85 71.95 -13.27
C ALA A 2 -18.79 72.19 -14.39
N PRO A 3 -17.46 71.92 -14.23
CA PRO A 3 -16.89 70.60 -13.89
C PRO A 3 -15.73 70.64 -12.86
N ILE A 4 -15.55 69.64 -11.98
CA ILE A 4 -14.82 68.36 -12.17
C ILE A 4 -13.32 68.55 -12.50
N LEU A 5 -12.45 68.32 -11.51
CA LEU A 5 -11.22 67.55 -11.77
C LEU A 5 -10.80 66.75 -10.54
N LYS A 6 -11.33 65.54 -10.51
CA LYS A 6 -10.92 64.42 -9.68
C LYS A 6 -9.50 64.00 -10.07
N LEU A 7 -8.52 64.21 -9.20
CA LEU A 7 -7.23 63.52 -9.28
C LEU A 7 -7.28 62.32 -8.32
N PHE A 8 -8.01 61.28 -8.72
CA PHE A 8 -7.94 59.98 -8.05
C PHE A 8 -6.59 59.36 -8.38
N CYS A 9 -5.65 59.49 -7.44
CA CYS A 9 -4.47 58.67 -7.37
C CYS A 9 -4.94 57.20 -7.28
N LYS A 10 -4.76 56.46 -8.38
CA LYS A 10 -5.01 55.02 -8.50
C LYS A 10 -4.08 54.24 -7.57
N TYR A 11 -4.33 54.30 -6.27
CA TYR A 11 -3.95 53.22 -5.37
C TYR A 11 -4.99 52.12 -5.56
N CYS A 12 -4.77 51.30 -6.59
CA CYS A 12 -5.33 49.96 -6.62
C CYS A 12 -4.59 49.20 -5.52
N VAL A 13 -5.01 49.39 -4.27
CA VAL A 13 -4.76 48.41 -3.22
C VAL A 13 -5.55 47.20 -3.67
N ILE A 14 -4.88 46.36 -4.46
CA ILE A 14 -5.31 45.00 -4.72
C ILE A 14 -5.27 44.37 -3.34
N ALA A 15 -6.41 44.42 -2.66
CA ALA A 15 -6.69 43.58 -1.52
C ALA A 15 -6.69 42.16 -2.07
N SER A 16 -5.50 41.59 -2.17
CA SER A 16 -5.29 40.16 -2.26
C SER A 16 -5.87 39.59 -0.98
N LEU A 17 -7.18 39.37 -0.99
CA LEU A 17 -7.82 38.34 -0.19
C LEU A 17 -7.16 37.04 -0.64
N PHE A 18 -5.99 36.79 -0.06
CA PHE A 18 -5.54 35.44 0.15
C PHE A 18 -6.65 34.80 0.96
N PHE A 19 -7.56 34.11 0.26
CA PHE A 19 -8.27 33.00 0.84
C PHE A 19 -7.17 32.08 1.35
N ALA A 20 -6.80 32.25 2.62
CA ALA A 20 -6.16 31.21 3.38
C ALA A 20 -7.19 30.09 3.38
N ALA A 21 -7.08 29.19 2.40
CA ALA A 21 -7.71 27.91 2.44
C ALA A 21 -7.22 27.30 3.76
N HIS A 22 -8.07 27.40 4.78
CA HIS A 22 -7.81 26.76 6.05
C HIS A 22 -7.80 25.28 5.71
N ALA A 23 -6.60 24.70 5.63
CA ALA A 23 -6.40 23.27 5.53
C ALA A 23 -6.89 22.69 6.86
N TYR A 24 -8.21 22.53 6.97
CA TYR A 24 -8.86 21.98 8.14
C TYR A 24 -8.61 20.47 8.07
N ALA A 25 -7.70 19.98 8.90
CA ALA A 25 -7.52 18.55 9.09
C ALA A 25 -8.69 18.05 9.94
N GLY A 26 -9.55 17.23 9.36
CA GLY A 26 -10.65 16.55 10.07
C GLY A 26 -10.20 15.17 10.55
N ILE A 27 -10.61 14.76 11.74
CA ILE A 27 -10.40 13.37 12.20
C ILE A 27 -11.56 12.53 11.67
N GLU A 28 -11.26 11.56 10.82
CA GLU A 28 -12.23 10.68 10.18
C GLU A 28 -11.76 9.23 10.19
N LYS A 29 -12.70 8.28 10.06
CA LYS A 29 -12.39 6.86 9.94
C LYS A 29 -12.19 6.49 8.47
N ILE A 30 -11.01 6.03 8.13
CA ILE A 30 -10.69 5.60 6.76
C ILE A 30 -10.62 4.08 6.68
N PHE A 31 -10.96 3.55 5.52
CA PHE A 31 -10.81 2.13 5.18
C PHE A 31 -9.66 1.95 4.20
N ILE A 32 -8.70 1.08 4.51
CA ILE A 32 -7.62 0.76 3.57
C ILE A 32 -8.11 -0.33 2.63
N LEU A 33 -8.47 0.07 1.42
CA LEU A 33 -9.05 -0.80 0.40
C LEU A 33 -8.03 -1.77 -0.17
N LYS A 34 -6.83 -1.26 -0.48
CA LYS A 34 -5.78 -2.05 -1.13
C LYS A 34 -4.41 -1.46 -0.86
N GLU A 35 -3.44 -2.33 -0.60
CA GLU A 35 -2.02 -1.98 -0.59
C GLU A 35 -1.46 -2.28 -1.99
N ILE A 36 -0.87 -1.27 -2.65
CA ILE A 36 -0.30 -1.44 -4.00
C ILE A 36 1.15 -1.90 -3.85
N ASP A 37 1.91 -1.19 -3.02
CA ASP A 37 3.30 -1.47 -2.65
C ASP A 37 3.60 -0.85 -1.27
N ASP A 38 4.87 -0.85 -0.87
CA ASP A 38 5.29 -0.41 0.47
C ASP A 38 5.09 1.11 0.72
N ASP A 39 4.95 1.89 -0.36
CA ASP A 39 4.80 3.35 -0.33
C ASP A 39 3.44 3.82 -0.86
N HIS A 40 2.66 2.97 -1.51
CA HIS A 40 1.36 3.32 -2.09
C HIS A 40 0.20 2.49 -1.55
N ILE A 41 -0.83 3.20 -1.08
CA ILE A 41 -2.08 2.59 -0.62
C ILE A 41 -3.29 3.25 -1.27
N ILE A 42 -4.38 2.50 -1.36
CA ILE A 42 -5.69 3.01 -1.75
C ILE A 42 -6.58 2.97 -0.52
N ILE A 43 -7.18 4.11 -0.21
CA ILE A 43 -8.13 4.25 0.90
C ILE A 43 -9.51 4.67 0.41
N VAL A 44 -10.51 4.47 1.27
CA VAL A 44 -11.85 5.01 1.12
C VAL A 44 -12.20 5.80 2.38
N THR A 45 -12.62 7.06 2.22
CA THR A 45 -13.08 7.93 3.32
C THR A 45 -14.54 7.64 3.67
N GLU A 46 -15.04 8.17 4.79
CA GLU A 46 -16.47 8.05 5.15
C GLU A 46 -17.38 8.75 4.13
N ALA A 47 -16.88 9.78 3.45
CA ALA A 47 -17.56 10.44 2.34
C ALA A 47 -17.65 9.55 1.07
N GLY A 48 -17.02 8.38 1.06
CA GLY A 48 -17.00 7.46 -0.07
C GLY A 48 -16.01 7.85 -1.16
N GLU A 49 -15.07 8.75 -0.86
CA GLU A 49 -14.01 9.13 -1.78
C GLU A 49 -12.91 8.08 -1.75
N GLN A 50 -12.49 7.63 -2.93
CA GLN A 50 -11.35 6.73 -3.07
C GLN A 50 -10.09 7.53 -3.36
N LEU A 51 -9.09 7.42 -2.49
CA LEU A 51 -7.84 8.18 -2.62
C LEU A 51 -6.65 7.22 -2.74
N GLN A 52 -5.77 7.47 -3.71
CA GLN A 52 -4.45 6.87 -3.75
C GLN A 52 -3.49 7.76 -2.97
N LEU A 53 -2.80 7.17 -2.01
CA LEU A 53 -1.86 7.85 -1.14
C LEU A 53 -0.44 7.35 -1.39
N GLU A 54 0.53 8.25 -1.26
CA GLU A 54 1.96 7.96 -1.25
C GLU A 54 2.55 8.28 0.12
N LYS A 55 3.41 7.42 0.63
CA LYS A 55 3.99 7.56 1.96
C LYS A 55 5.03 8.67 2.02
N TRP A 56 4.96 9.52 3.03
CA TRP A 56 5.87 10.68 3.11
C TRP A 56 7.24 10.38 3.73
N ASN A 57 7.39 9.23 4.41
CA ASN A 57 8.63 8.86 5.09
C ASN A 57 8.96 7.39 4.81
N LEU A 58 10.21 7.09 4.45
CA LEU A 58 10.73 5.75 4.16
C LEU A 58 10.78 4.80 5.38
N ARG A 59 10.34 5.23 6.58
CA ARG A 59 10.22 4.34 7.73
C ARG A 59 9.21 3.23 7.44
N PHE A 60 9.64 1.97 7.40
CA PHE A 60 8.80 0.80 7.10
C PHE A 60 7.43 0.82 7.78
N SER A 61 6.37 0.64 6.98
CA SER A 61 5.00 0.52 7.48
C SER A 61 4.72 -0.96 7.83
N PRO A 62 4.05 -1.27 8.95
CA PRO A 62 3.72 -2.66 9.29
C PRO A 62 2.74 -3.31 8.29
N PHE A 63 3.09 -4.51 7.81
CA PHE A 63 2.73 -5.07 6.50
C PHE A 63 1.31 -5.61 6.24
N LEU A 64 0.29 -5.24 7.01
CA LEU A 64 -1.09 -5.71 6.73
C LEU A 64 -2.11 -4.66 7.13
N PHE A 65 -2.31 -3.67 6.25
CA PHE A 65 -3.36 -2.66 6.40
C PHE A 65 -4.62 -2.98 5.62
N GLU A 66 -4.50 -3.74 4.53
CA GLU A 66 -5.61 -4.05 3.64
C GLU A 66 -6.79 -4.67 4.40
N GLY A 67 -7.98 -4.11 4.18
CA GLY A 67 -9.21 -4.57 4.81
C GLY A 67 -9.43 -4.08 6.24
N LYS A 68 -8.65 -3.10 6.73
CA LYS A 68 -8.80 -2.53 8.08
C LYS A 68 -9.24 -1.08 8.05
N TYR A 69 -9.85 -0.67 9.16
CA TYR A 69 -10.22 0.71 9.42
C TYR A 69 -9.23 1.35 10.37
N PHE A 70 -8.92 2.62 10.13
CA PHE A 70 -8.03 3.41 10.98
C PHE A 70 -8.64 4.79 11.22
N GLU A 71 -8.32 5.37 12.37
CA GLU A 71 -8.57 6.78 12.61
C GLU A 71 -7.46 7.58 11.93
N ALA A 72 -7.84 8.57 11.13
CA ALA A 72 -6.90 9.38 10.39
C ALA A 72 -7.28 10.85 10.39
N GLU A 73 -6.28 11.71 10.40
CA GLU A 73 -6.46 13.13 10.09
C GLU A 73 -6.42 13.29 8.57
N VAL A 74 -7.54 13.69 8.01
CA VAL A 74 -7.75 13.87 6.57
C VAL A 74 -7.66 15.35 6.24
N SER A 75 -6.78 15.69 5.30
CA SER A 75 -6.61 17.02 4.72
C SER A 75 -6.62 16.90 3.19
N PRO A 76 -6.94 17.97 2.44
CA PRO A 76 -6.99 17.93 0.98
C PRO A 76 -5.71 17.45 0.29
N SER A 77 -4.55 17.55 0.95
CA SER A 77 -3.23 17.22 0.37
C SER A 77 -2.47 16.14 1.14
N TRP A 78 -2.94 15.72 2.31
CA TRP A 78 -2.24 14.73 3.12
C TRP A 78 -3.18 14.03 4.08
N ILE A 79 -2.78 12.84 4.52
CA ILE A 79 -3.51 12.04 5.50
C ILE A 79 -2.53 11.50 6.53
N ILE A 80 -2.83 11.63 7.82
CA ILE A 80 -2.06 11.01 8.91
C ILE A 80 -2.88 9.87 9.47
N ILE A 81 -2.36 8.66 9.37
CA ILE A 81 -3.02 7.45 9.87
C ILE A 81 -2.46 7.09 11.25
N HIS A 82 -3.34 6.98 12.24
CA HIS A 82 -2.98 6.64 13.62
C HIS A 82 -3.06 5.13 13.84
N PHE A 83 -1.97 4.54 14.34
CA PHE A 83 -1.84 3.08 14.52
C PHE A 83 -1.96 2.65 15.99
N GLY A 84 -2.82 3.32 16.75
CA GLY A 84 -3.09 3.00 18.16
C GLY A 84 -1.85 3.12 19.04
N ASP A 85 -1.16 1.99 19.26
CA ASP A 85 0.03 1.86 20.09
C ASP A 85 1.35 2.21 19.38
N ARG A 86 1.27 2.59 18.09
CA ARG A 86 2.43 2.89 17.24
C ARG A 86 2.42 4.31 16.70
N ASP A 87 3.59 4.76 16.27
CA ASP A 87 3.79 6.05 15.61
C ASP A 87 2.84 6.20 14.41
N SER A 88 2.22 7.38 14.30
CA SER A 88 1.37 7.74 13.16
C SER A 88 2.21 7.91 11.88
N ILE A 89 1.68 7.48 10.72
CA ILE A 89 2.36 7.65 9.43
C ILE A 89 1.61 8.70 8.61
N LYS A 90 2.36 9.67 8.07
CA LYS A 90 1.84 10.68 7.16
C LYS A 90 2.00 10.27 5.70
N TRP A 91 0.94 10.50 4.93
CA TRP A 91 0.81 10.17 3.53
C TRP A 91 0.42 11.42 2.73
N SER A 92 0.92 11.54 1.50
CA SER A 92 0.52 12.50 0.47
C SER A 92 -0.69 11.97 -0.29
N VAL A 93 -1.62 12.84 -0.66
CA VAL A 93 -2.73 12.47 -1.55
C VAL A 93 -2.26 12.66 -3.00
N GLU A 94 -2.05 11.56 -3.71
CA GLU A 94 -1.56 11.60 -5.10
C GLU A 94 -2.70 11.73 -6.11
N LYS A 95 -3.75 10.91 -5.94
CA LYS A 95 -4.87 10.86 -6.89
C LYS A 95 -6.19 10.64 -6.18
N ASN A 96 -7.21 11.39 -6.62
CA ASN A 96 -8.61 11.10 -6.33
C ASN A 96 -9.14 10.18 -7.42
N LEU A 97 -9.49 8.94 -7.04
CA LEU A 97 -9.92 7.88 -7.95
C LEU A 97 -11.45 7.90 -8.19
N GLY A 98 -12.17 8.87 -7.62
CA GLY A 98 -13.62 9.05 -7.75
C GLY A 98 -14.43 8.51 -6.58
N SER A 99 -15.75 8.69 -6.62
CA SER A 99 -16.70 8.17 -5.63
C SER A 99 -17.23 6.80 -6.06
N ILE A 100 -17.06 5.79 -5.20
CA ILE A 100 -17.58 4.44 -5.48
C ILE A 100 -19.06 4.40 -5.10
N SER A 101 -19.94 4.34 -6.11
CA SER A 101 -21.32 3.87 -5.90
C SER A 101 -21.30 2.34 -5.76
N PRO A 102 -21.98 1.74 -4.76
CA PRO A 102 -21.90 0.30 -4.51
C PRO A 102 -22.65 -0.47 -5.60
N THR A 103 -21.94 -0.86 -6.66
CA THR A 103 -22.48 -1.82 -7.65
C THR A 103 -21.74 -3.14 -7.53
N LEU A 104 -22.46 -4.12 -7.00
CA LEU A 104 -22.10 -5.54 -6.91
C LEU A 104 -21.52 -6.08 -8.23
N PRO A 105 -20.40 -6.82 -8.22
CA PRO A 105 -19.94 -7.49 -9.43
C PRO A 105 -20.72 -8.80 -9.64
N ALA A 106 -21.41 -8.84 -10.78
CA ALA A 106 -22.09 -10.02 -11.30
C ALA A 106 -21.09 -11.13 -11.66
N LYS A 107 -21.39 -12.32 -11.16
CA LYS A 107 -20.80 -13.61 -11.47
C LYS A 107 -20.96 -13.96 -12.96
N LYS A 108 -19.86 -14.25 -13.66
CA LYS A 108 -19.87 -15.10 -14.86
C LYS A 108 -18.73 -16.14 -14.82
N SER A 109 -19.18 -17.40 -14.70
CA SER A 109 -18.62 -18.71 -15.09
C SER A 109 -17.73 -18.72 -16.35
N ALA A 110 -16.85 -19.69 -16.68
CA ALA A 110 -16.34 -20.93 -16.08
C ALA A 110 -15.20 -21.48 -17.00
N THR A 111 -14.04 -21.85 -16.43
CA THR A 111 -13.24 -23.12 -16.53
C THR A 111 -12.84 -23.70 -17.93
N PRO A 112 -11.64 -24.33 -18.08
CA PRO A 112 -11.43 -25.71 -17.62
C PRO A 112 -10.20 -25.89 -16.71
N ALA A 113 -10.24 -27.01 -15.99
CA ALA A 113 -9.46 -27.33 -14.81
C ALA A 113 -7.95 -27.59 -15.07
N ASN A 114 -7.12 -27.10 -14.16
CA ASN A 114 -5.88 -27.76 -13.79
C ASN A 114 -5.95 -28.11 -12.28
N PRO A 115 -6.09 -29.38 -11.89
CA PRO A 115 -6.31 -29.77 -10.51
C PRO A 115 -4.97 -29.95 -9.78
N SER A 116 -4.28 -28.86 -9.45
CA SER A 116 -3.15 -28.94 -8.50
C SER A 116 -3.09 -27.83 -7.46
N ALA A 117 -3.86 -26.75 -7.59
CA ALA A 117 -3.73 -25.57 -6.73
C ALA A 117 -4.39 -25.68 -5.33
N GLN A 118 -4.79 -26.88 -4.88
CA GLN A 118 -5.59 -27.03 -3.65
C GLN A 118 -5.08 -28.00 -2.58
N ILE A 119 -3.84 -28.49 -2.62
CA ILE A 119 -3.35 -29.42 -1.58
C ILE A 119 -1.92 -29.09 -1.11
N PHE A 120 -1.63 -27.88 -0.65
CA PHE A 120 -0.40 -27.67 0.14
C PHE A 120 -0.56 -26.63 1.25
N LYS A 121 -1.78 -26.39 1.74
CA LYS A 121 -1.93 -25.51 2.91
C LYS A 121 -1.28 -26.10 4.16
N ASP A 122 -1.12 -27.42 4.27
CA ASP A 122 -0.67 -28.05 5.52
C ASP A 122 0.62 -28.89 5.39
N GLN A 123 1.24 -28.98 4.21
CA GLN A 123 2.43 -29.82 4.00
C GLN A 123 3.61 -29.02 3.44
N CYS A 124 4.79 -29.21 4.04
CA CYS A 124 6.05 -28.67 3.53
C CYS A 124 6.53 -29.43 2.28
N PHE A 125 7.09 -28.72 1.31
CA PHE A 125 7.62 -29.30 0.07
C PHE A 125 8.98 -28.71 -0.30
N LYS A 126 9.78 -29.50 -1.03
CA LYS A 126 11.07 -29.06 -1.56
C LYS A 126 10.86 -28.38 -2.91
N SER A 127 11.56 -27.27 -3.14
CA SER A 127 11.56 -26.54 -4.41
C SER A 127 12.90 -25.81 -4.60
N SER A 128 13.02 -24.99 -5.63
CA SER A 128 14.13 -24.04 -5.80
C SER A 128 13.60 -22.64 -6.10
N ILE A 129 14.34 -21.62 -5.67
CA ILE A 129 14.02 -20.22 -6.01
C ILE A 129 14.52 -19.96 -7.43
N ARG A 130 13.59 -19.73 -8.35
CA ARG A 130 13.89 -19.34 -9.73
C ARG A 130 14.19 -17.85 -9.86
N GLU A 131 13.40 -17.01 -9.20
CA GLU A 131 13.55 -15.56 -9.17
C GLU A 131 13.36 -15.02 -7.75
N PRO A 132 14.11 -13.98 -7.33
CA PRO A 132 15.18 -13.31 -8.06
C PRO A 132 16.44 -14.19 -8.21
N SER A 133 17.27 -13.88 -9.21
CA SER A 133 18.54 -14.57 -9.47
C SER A 133 19.64 -13.53 -9.68
N PRO A 134 20.56 -13.34 -8.71
CA PRO A 134 20.69 -14.11 -7.47
C PRO A 134 19.60 -13.78 -6.45
N PHE A 135 19.30 -14.72 -5.57
CA PHE A 135 18.51 -14.49 -4.37
C PHE A 135 19.39 -13.84 -3.30
N LEU A 136 19.01 -12.64 -2.86
CA LEU A 136 19.80 -11.86 -1.90
C LEU A 136 19.40 -12.12 -0.45
N GLY A 137 18.25 -12.75 -0.22
CA GLY A 137 17.74 -12.98 1.13
C GLY A 137 17.39 -11.67 1.82
N ASN A 138 16.86 -10.72 1.05
CA ASN A 138 16.42 -9.42 1.55
C ASN A 138 14.95 -9.51 1.96
N GLY A 139 14.65 -8.84 3.06
CA GLY A 139 13.29 -8.60 3.53
C GLY A 139 12.37 -8.07 2.44
N GLY A 140 11.20 -8.69 2.24
CA GLY A 140 10.22 -8.21 1.27
C GLY A 140 10.41 -8.68 -0.18
N GLU A 141 11.44 -9.48 -0.47
CA GLU A 141 11.66 -10.03 -1.83
C GLU A 141 10.47 -10.89 -2.30
N ILE A 142 10.12 -10.74 -3.58
CA ILE A 142 9.16 -11.59 -4.26
C ILE A 142 9.88 -12.80 -4.82
N ILE A 143 9.55 -13.98 -4.30
CA ILE A 143 10.17 -15.26 -4.58
C ILE A 143 9.28 -16.06 -5.53
N ILE A 144 9.81 -16.40 -6.70
CA ILE A 144 9.16 -17.32 -7.64
C ILE A 144 9.85 -18.67 -7.55
N LEU A 145 9.08 -19.72 -7.24
CA LEU A 145 9.58 -21.09 -7.17
C LEU A 145 9.49 -21.79 -8.54
N ASP A 146 10.12 -22.97 -8.64
CA ASP A 146 10.15 -23.78 -9.87
C ASP A 146 8.78 -24.19 -10.42
N ASP A 147 7.81 -24.37 -9.54
CA ASP A 147 6.42 -24.67 -9.88
C ASP A 147 5.64 -23.43 -10.35
N GLY A 148 6.29 -22.27 -10.40
CA GLY A 148 5.71 -20.98 -10.77
C GLY A 148 4.91 -20.32 -9.65
N THR A 149 4.90 -20.89 -8.44
CA THR A 149 4.25 -20.26 -7.29
C THR A 149 5.01 -19.03 -6.85
N VAL A 150 4.27 -17.99 -6.44
CA VAL A 150 4.82 -16.70 -6.05
C VAL A 150 4.59 -16.49 -4.56
N TRP A 151 5.66 -16.11 -3.87
CA TRP A 151 5.68 -15.91 -2.42
C TRP A 151 6.34 -14.58 -2.10
N LYS A 152 5.90 -13.90 -1.05
CA LYS A 152 6.58 -12.71 -0.51
C LYS A 152 7.28 -13.08 0.79
N GLU A 153 8.56 -12.76 0.88
CA GLU A 153 9.33 -12.81 2.13
C GLU A 153 8.80 -11.71 3.08
N ILE A 154 8.46 -12.07 4.32
CA ILE A 154 7.87 -11.15 5.31
C ILE A 154 8.53 -11.20 6.70
N SER A 155 9.67 -11.87 6.86
CA SER A 155 10.45 -11.80 8.09
C SER A 155 11.32 -10.55 8.18
N TYR A 156 11.52 -9.85 7.06
CA TYR A 156 12.35 -8.63 6.98
C TYR A 156 13.78 -8.84 7.46
N GLN A 157 14.25 -10.08 7.40
CA GLN A 157 15.64 -10.40 7.67
C GLN A 157 16.50 -9.96 6.49
N TYR A 158 17.70 -9.46 6.78
CA TYR A 158 18.70 -9.16 5.78
C TYR A 158 19.81 -10.19 5.87
N LEU A 159 19.70 -11.25 5.08
CA LEU A 159 20.56 -12.43 5.19
C LEU A 159 21.87 -12.31 4.40
N TYR A 160 22.02 -11.27 3.57
CA TYR A 160 23.19 -11.04 2.69
C TYR A 160 23.56 -12.31 1.89
N LEU A 161 22.57 -12.97 1.32
CA LEU A 161 22.78 -14.14 0.48
C LEU A 161 23.18 -13.70 -0.93
N TYR A 162 23.79 -14.62 -1.67
CA TYR A 162 24.10 -14.43 -3.08
C TYR A 162 23.97 -15.76 -3.81
N GLU A 163 22.77 -16.32 -3.75
CA GLU A 163 22.51 -17.70 -4.17
C GLU A 163 21.87 -17.74 -5.56
N TYR A 164 22.41 -18.56 -6.45
CA TYR A 164 21.83 -18.80 -7.77
C TYR A 164 21.03 -20.11 -7.73
N TYR A 165 19.72 -20.00 -7.95
CA TYR A 165 18.82 -21.14 -7.96
C TYR A 165 18.88 -22.01 -6.69
N PRO A 166 18.79 -21.42 -5.48
CA PRO A 166 18.95 -22.17 -4.24
C PRO A 166 17.78 -23.13 -4.02
N LYS A 167 18.12 -24.30 -3.46
CA LYS A 167 17.13 -25.28 -3.00
C LYS A 167 16.53 -24.84 -1.67
N VAL A 168 15.21 -24.89 -1.59
CA VAL A 168 14.44 -24.48 -0.41
C VAL A 168 13.43 -25.54 0.01
N ILE A 169 13.01 -25.46 1.27
CA ILE A 169 11.83 -26.17 1.78
C ILE A 169 10.78 -25.12 2.10
N ALA A 170 9.67 -25.10 1.36
CA ALA A 170 8.55 -24.21 1.60
C ALA A 170 7.51 -24.90 2.48
N CYS A 171 7.08 -24.26 3.56
CA CYS A 171 6.07 -24.73 4.51
C CYS A 171 4.91 -23.72 4.57
N PRO A 172 3.96 -23.75 3.62
CA PRO A 172 2.89 -22.75 3.55
C PRO A 172 2.01 -22.67 4.80
N GLY A 173 1.72 -23.82 5.42
CA GLY A 173 0.89 -23.90 6.63
C GLY A 173 1.54 -23.26 7.86
N GLU A 174 2.86 -23.21 7.88
CA GLU A 174 3.63 -22.52 8.91
C GLU A 174 4.00 -21.08 8.53
N GLY A 175 3.75 -20.68 7.27
CA GLY A 175 4.20 -19.40 6.73
C GLY A 175 5.71 -19.26 6.72
N LYS A 176 6.46 -20.33 6.44
CA LYS A 176 7.94 -20.34 6.47
C LYS A 176 8.55 -20.95 5.22
N MET A 177 9.76 -20.50 4.91
CA MET A 177 10.65 -21.11 3.92
C MET A 177 12.05 -21.25 4.51
N LEU A 178 12.70 -22.38 4.20
CA LEU A 178 14.02 -22.72 4.70
C LEU A 178 15.02 -22.78 3.54
N LEU A 179 16.17 -22.13 3.72
CA LEU A 179 17.32 -22.18 2.82
C LEU A 179 18.57 -22.52 3.64
N GLY A 180 19.00 -23.78 3.59
CA GLY A 180 20.09 -24.27 4.45
C GLY A 180 19.76 -24.10 5.93
N LYS A 181 20.51 -23.23 6.62
CA LYS A 181 20.30 -22.89 8.05
C LYS A 181 19.36 -21.69 8.25
N TYR A 182 19.01 -20.99 7.19
CA TYR A 182 18.19 -19.79 7.24
C TYR A 182 16.72 -20.17 7.19
N VAL A 183 15.93 -19.51 8.03
CA VAL A 183 14.47 -19.64 8.06
C VAL A 183 13.90 -18.24 7.93
N PHE A 184 13.06 -18.05 6.92
CA PHE A 184 12.37 -16.79 6.69
C PHE A 184 10.87 -17.02 6.56
N GLN A 185 10.09 -15.99 6.86
CA GLN A 185 8.63 -16.07 6.84
C GLN A 185 8.15 -15.73 5.44
N ILE A 186 7.13 -16.45 4.98
CA ILE A 186 6.56 -16.26 3.65
C ILE A 186 5.05 -16.18 3.70
N ILE A 187 4.48 -15.42 2.78
CA ILE A 187 3.06 -15.45 2.46
C ILE A 187 2.87 -15.65 0.95
N PRO A 188 1.77 -16.29 0.51
CA PRO A 188 1.44 -16.33 -0.90
C PRO A 188 1.27 -14.90 -1.46
N ALA A 189 1.96 -14.57 -2.54
CA ALA A 189 1.73 -13.34 -3.28
C ALA A 189 0.65 -13.63 -4.33
N ARG A 190 -0.53 -13.00 -4.18
CA ARG A 190 -1.66 -13.18 -5.10
C ARG A 190 -1.57 -12.27 -6.32
#